data_AF-A0A109LT05-F1
#
_entry.id   AF-A0A109LT05-F1
#
_cell.length_a   1.000
_cell.length_b   1.000
_cell.length_c   1.000
_cell.angle_alpha   90.00
_cell.angle_beta   90.00
_cell.angle_gamma   90.00
#
_symmetry.space_group_name_H-M   'P 1'
#
loop_
_entity.id
_entity.type
_entity.pdbx_description
1 polymer ?
#
loop_
_entity_poly.entity_id
_entity_poly.type
_entity_poly.pdbx_seq_one_letter_code
_entity_poly.pdbx_strand_id
1 'polypeptide(L)'
;MNTPLDIYSLIGFFGTACIIGAYAYLTLKDDPNPYILHGTNLTGAGLLTISLLVHTNWPSLVLEGFWAAIAIIGLVKAARRSTHEEMQEKP
;
A
#
# COMPACT_ATOMS: atom_id res chain seq x y z
N MET A 1 -13.23 -28.62 -8.01
CA MET A 1 -14.15 -27.88 -7.12
C MET A 1 -13.49 -26.54 -6.82
N ASN A 2 -14.10 -25.42 -7.21
CA ASN A 2 -13.59 -24.09 -6.83
C ASN A 2 -13.91 -23.91 -5.35
N THR A 3 -12.90 -24.01 -4.47
CA THR A 3 -13.07 -23.68 -3.06
C THR A 3 -13.25 -22.17 -2.93
N PRO A 4 -14.27 -21.66 -2.21
CA PRO A 4 -14.49 -20.22 -2.04
C PRO A 4 -13.32 -19.46 -1.41
N LEU A 5 -12.47 -20.17 -0.67
CA LEU A 5 -11.22 -19.68 -0.09
C LEU A 5 -10.07 -20.46 -0.73
N ASP A 6 -9.52 -19.93 -1.81
CA ASP A 6 -8.30 -20.42 -2.42
C ASP A 6 -7.08 -19.58 -2.01
N ILE A 7 -5.91 -19.95 -2.52
CA ILE A 7 -4.66 -19.24 -2.19
C ILE A 7 -4.69 -17.76 -2.61
N TYR A 8 -5.38 -17.43 -3.71
CA TYR A 8 -5.53 -16.05 -4.18
C TYR A 8 -6.41 -15.23 -3.24
N SER A 9 -7.49 -15.82 -2.72
CA SER A 9 -8.33 -15.22 -1.70
C SER A 9 -7.54 -14.94 -0.41
N LEU A 10 -6.68 -15.86 0.02
CA LEU A 10 -5.81 -15.66 1.18
C LEU A 10 -4.82 -14.52 0.94
N ILE A 11 -4.19 -14.47 -0.24
CA ILE A 11 -3.33 -13.35 -0.67
C ILE A 11 -4.11 -12.02 -0.59
N GLY A 12 -5.35 -12.01 -1.08
CA GLY A 12 -6.25 -10.86 -0.97
C GLY A 12 -6.47 -10.41 0.48
N PHE A 13 -6.74 -11.34 1.41
CA PHE A 13 -6.89 -11.03 2.83
C PHE A 13 -5.61 -10.45 3.46
N PHE A 14 -4.43 -10.97 3.11
CA PHE A 14 -3.17 -10.37 3.55
C PHE A 14 -3.02 -8.95 2.99
N GLY A 15 -3.40 -8.72 1.72
CA GLY A 15 -3.42 -7.40 1.12
C GLY A 15 -4.35 -6.44 1.85
N THR A 16 -5.56 -6.88 2.20
CA THR A 16 -6.51 -6.13 3.03
C THR A 16 -5.91 -5.78 4.39
N ALA A 17 -5.28 -6.74 5.07
CA ALA A 17 -4.65 -6.49 6.36
C ALA A 17 -3.53 -5.43 6.26
N CYS A 18 -2.74 -5.43 5.17
CA CYS A 18 -1.75 -4.40 4.91
C CYS A 18 -2.38 -3.01 4.72
N ILE A 19 -3.41 -2.86 3.87
CA ILE A 19 -4.06 -1.55 3.63
C ILE A 19 -4.70 -1.01 4.91
N ILE A 20 -5.48 -1.85 5.61
CA ILE A 20 -6.13 -1.44 6.85
C ILE A 20 -5.10 -1.15 7.96
N GLY A 21 -4.02 -1.94 8.04
CA GLY A 21 -2.91 -1.68 8.96
C GLY A 21 -2.21 -0.35 8.68
N ALA A 22 -1.98 -0.02 7.41
CA ALA A 22 -1.43 1.28 7.01
C ALA A 22 -2.36 2.44 7.37
N TYR A 23 -3.67 2.29 7.15
CA TYR A 23 -4.66 3.31 7.52
C TYR A 23 -4.78 3.47 9.05
N ALA A 24 -4.74 2.36 9.79
CA ALA A 24 -4.71 2.38 11.25
C ALA A 24 -3.44 3.08 11.76
N TYR A 25 -2.27 2.81 11.15
CA TYR A 25 -1.03 3.49 11.48
C TYR A 25 -1.12 5.00 11.26
N LEU A 26 -1.66 5.44 10.12
CA LEU A 26 -1.93 6.85 9.84
C LEU A 26 -2.88 7.49 10.87
N THR A 27 -3.87 6.74 11.34
CA THR A 27 -4.91 7.26 12.24
C THR A 27 -4.44 7.34 13.69
N LEU A 28 -3.63 6.36 14.13
CA LEU A 28 -3.23 6.21 15.54
C LEU A 28 -1.88 6.86 15.87
N LYS A 29 -1.08 7.20 14.85
CA LYS A 29 0.25 7.80 15.03
C LYS A 29 0.22 9.26 14.56
N ASP A 30 0.62 10.19 15.43
CA ASP A 30 0.65 11.63 15.10
C ASP A 30 1.64 11.98 13.99
N ASP A 31 2.80 11.31 13.98
CA ASP A 31 3.84 11.47 12.96
C ASP A 31 4.22 10.10 12.36
N PRO A 32 3.44 9.60 11.38
CA PRO A 32 3.67 8.31 10.77
C PRO A 32 4.83 8.37 9.78
N ASN A 33 5.74 7.39 9.86
CA ASN A 33 6.82 7.27 8.90
C ASN A 33 6.24 7.00 7.49
N PRO A 34 6.51 7.88 6.50
CA PRO A 34 5.89 7.78 5.19
C PRO A 34 6.33 6.54 4.40
N TYR A 35 7.53 6.01 4.64
CA TYR A 35 8.00 4.77 4.02
C TYR A 35 7.22 3.55 4.53
N ILE A 36 6.99 3.48 5.84
CA ILE A 36 6.20 2.39 6.44
C ILE A 36 4.74 2.51 6.00
N LEU A 37 4.17 3.72 6.09
CA LEU A 37 2.78 3.98 5.72
C LEU A 37 2.50 3.61 4.25
N HIS A 38 3.20 4.27 3.33
CA HIS A 38 2.94 4.09 1.90
C HIS A 38 3.51 2.78 1.36
N GLY A 39 4.63 2.29 1.90
CA GLY A 39 5.19 0.99 1.53
C GLY A 39 4.24 -0.15 1.87
N THR A 40 3.70 -0.16 3.10
CA THR A 40 2.72 -1.17 3.53
C THR A 40 1.44 -1.09 2.70
N ASN A 41 0.94 0.12 2.42
CA ASN A 41 -0.23 0.29 1.56
C ASN A 41 0.02 -0.21 0.13
N LEU A 42 1.19 0.06 -0.45
CA LEU A 42 1.56 -0.38 -1.79
C LEU A 42 1.67 -1.92 -1.86
N THR A 43 2.28 -2.55 -0.85
CA THR A 43 2.29 -4.01 -0.72
C THR A 43 0.86 -4.55 -0.65
N GLY A 44 0.00 -3.93 0.15
CA GLY A 44 -1.40 -4.31 0.28
C GLY A 44 -2.16 -4.25 -1.05
N ALA A 45 -2.06 -3.13 -1.76
CA ALA A 45 -2.67 -2.92 -3.07
C ALA A 45 -2.14 -3.93 -4.11
N GLY A 46 -0.85 -4.26 -4.07
CA GLY A 46 -0.25 -5.28 -4.94
C GLY A 46 -0.82 -6.68 -4.69
N LEU A 47 -0.93 -7.10 -3.43
CA LEU A 47 -1.51 -8.40 -3.07
C LEU A 47 -3.00 -8.48 -3.44
N LEU A 48 -3.78 -7.42 -3.18
CA LEU A 48 -5.19 -7.35 -3.59
C LEU A 48 -5.33 -7.39 -5.11
N THR A 49 -4.44 -6.70 -5.85
CA THR A 49 -4.41 -6.78 -7.31
C THR A 49 -4.18 -8.21 -7.79
N ILE A 50 -3.24 -8.96 -7.19
CA ILE A 50 -3.01 -10.38 -7.54
C ILE A 50 -4.31 -11.20 -7.32
N SER A 51 -5.00 -11.00 -6.20
CA SER A 51 -6.28 -11.66 -5.92
C SER A 51 -7.34 -11.29 -6.96
N LEU A 52 -7.43 -10.01 -7.33
CA LEU A 52 -8.43 -9.46 -8.25
C LEU A 52 -8.15 -9.82 -9.72
N LEU A 53 -6.93 -10.21 -10.08
CA LEU A 53 -6.66 -10.75 -11.41
C LEU A 53 -7.24 -12.17 -11.58
N VAL A 54 -7.47 -12.90 -10.49
CA VAL A 54 -8.10 -14.24 -10.51
C VAL A 54 -9.59 -14.14 -10.22
N HIS A 55 -9.98 -13.37 -9.21
CA HIS A 55 -11.37 -13.14 -8.78
C HIS A 55 -11.79 -11.71 -9.10
N THR A 56 -11.94 -11.41 -10.39
CA THR A 56 -12.08 -10.04 -10.86
C THR A 56 -13.32 -9.33 -10.38
N ASN A 57 -13.07 -8.18 -9.75
CA ASN A 57 -14.06 -7.16 -9.43
C ASN A 57 -13.52 -5.81 -9.94
N TRP A 58 -14.12 -5.29 -11.01
CA TRP A 58 -13.64 -4.09 -11.71
C TRP A 58 -13.56 -2.85 -10.82
N PRO A 59 -14.62 -2.48 -10.06
CA PRO A 59 -14.52 -1.39 -9.09
C PRO A 59 -13.37 -1.55 -8.09
N SER A 60 -13.21 -2.74 -7.50
CA SER A 60 -12.12 -3.00 -6.56
C SER A 60 -10.75 -2.89 -7.24
N LEU A 61 -10.58 -3.44 -8.45
CA LEU A 61 -9.31 -3.39 -9.17
C LEU A 61 -8.88 -1.95 -9.49
N VAL A 62 -9.83 -1.10 -9.89
CA VAL A 62 -9.58 0.32 -10.12
C VAL A 62 -9.23 1.04 -8.82
N LEU A 63 -9.91 0.73 -7.72
CA LEU A 63 -9.61 1.27 -6.39
C LEU A 63 -8.17 0.93 -5.96
N GLU A 64 -7.73 -0.32 -6.13
CA GLU A 64 -6.35 -0.70 -5.83
C GLU A 64 -5.32 0.03 -6.70
N GLY A 65 -5.65 0.30 -7.97
CA GLY A 65 -4.85 1.15 -8.84
C GLY A 65 -4.65 2.56 -8.26
N PHE A 66 -5.71 3.17 -7.73
CA PHE A 66 -5.61 4.46 -7.05
C PHE A 66 -4.79 4.40 -5.76
N TRP A 67 -4.99 3.37 -4.93
CA TRP A 67 -4.19 3.17 -3.72
C TRP A 67 -2.70 3.02 -4.03
N ALA A 68 -2.36 2.24 -5.05
CA ALA A 68 -0.98 2.09 -5.50
C ALA A 68 -0.40 3.43 -5.99
N ALA A 69 -1.14 4.19 -6.81
CA ALA A 69 -0.68 5.50 -7.30
C ALA A 69 -0.43 6.50 -6.16
N ILE A 70 -1.35 6.59 -5.19
CA ILE A 70 -1.20 7.47 -4.02
C ILE A 70 0.01 7.06 -3.19
N ALA A 71 0.21 5.76 -2.96
CA ALA A 71 1.35 5.25 -2.22
C ALA A 71 2.68 5.54 -2.92
N ILE A 72 2.76 5.34 -4.24
CA ILE A 72 3.95 5.68 -5.02
C ILE A 72 4.27 7.18 -4.91
N ILE A 73 3.27 8.05 -5.04
CA ILE A 73 3.46 9.51 -4.87
C ILE A 73 3.98 9.82 -3.46
N GLY A 74 3.42 9.19 -2.43
CA GLY A 74 3.86 9.34 -1.04
C GLY A 74 5.32 8.93 -0.83
N LEU A 75 5.72 7.78 -1.37
CA LEU A 75 7.10 7.29 -1.31
C LEU A 75 8.08 8.19 -2.06
N VAL A 76 7.71 8.67 -3.26
CA VAL A 76 8.54 9.61 -4.04
C VAL A 76 8.72 10.93 -3.28
N LYS A 77 7.66 11.45 -2.64
CA LYS A 77 7.76 12.66 -1.82
C LYS A 77 8.68 12.46 -0.60
N ALA A 78 8.59 11.31 0.07
CA ALA A 78 9.46 10.97 1.19
C ALA A 78 10.93 10.93 0.76
N ALA A 79 11.24 10.21 -0.32
CA ALA A 79 12.59 10.10 -0.87
C ALA A 79 13.20 11.44 -1.30
N ARG A 80 12.39 12.37 -1.81
CA ARG A 80 12.87 13.72 -2.17
C ARG A 80 13.15 14.61 -0.96
N ARG A 81 12.39 14.46 0.12
CA ARG A 81 12.61 15.25 1.36
C ARG A 81 13.91 14.85 2.05
N SER A 82 14.19 13.56 2.15
CA SER A 82 15.44 13.06 2.73
C SER A 82 16.68 13.62 2.00
N THR A 83 16.62 13.77 0.67
CA THR A 83 17.73 14.34 -0.11
C THR A 83 17.94 15.84 0.16
N HIS A 84 16.86 16.59 0.44
CA HIS A 84 16.98 18.03 0.73
C HIS A 84 17.55 18.31 2.13
N GLU A 85 17.22 17.48 3.13
CA GLU A 85 17.78 17.58 4.49
C GLU A 85 19.29 17.26 4.48
N GLU A 86 19.70 16.21 3.77
CA GLU A 86 21.11 15.81 3.64
C GLU A 86 21.98 16.86 2.92
N MET A 87 21.40 17.63 1.99
CA MET A 87 22.10 18.74 1.32
C MET A 87 22.25 19.99 2.19
N GLN A 88 21.40 20.20 3.20
CA GLN A 88 21.46 21.35 4.10
C GLN A 88 22.40 21.13 5.29
N GLU A 89 22.64 19.88 5.69
CA GLU A 89 23.56 19.53 6.79
C GLU A 89 25.05 19.54 6.40
N LYS A 90 25.38 19.67 5.11
CA LYS A 90 26.78 19.65 4.65
C LYS A 90 27.44 21.04 4.84
N PRO A 91 28.47 21.17 5.71
CA PRO A 91 29.15 22.44 5.98
C PRO A 91 30.04 22.92 4.81
#